data_AF-A0A3M1ZDA9-F1
#
_entry.id   AF-A0A3M1ZDA9-F1
#
_cell.length_a   1.000
_cell.length_b   1.000
_cell.length_c   1.000
_cell.angle_alpha   90.00
_cell.angle_beta   90.00
_cell.angle_gamma   90.00
#
_symmetry.space_group_name_H-M   'P 1'
#
loop_
_entity.id
_entity.type
_entity.pdbx_description
1 polymer ?
#
loop_
_entity_poly.entity_id
_entity_poly.type
_entity_poly.pdbx_seq_one_letter_code
_entity_poly.pdbx_strand_id
1 'polypeptide(L)'
;MKGVDFLLIIHYEKLILVEVKNFNNRFEKDHINPTETFLDNLDPFFNAFVDKFNDTLQAIRVVQAYYARRWWFRYMARPFARHFPAAWWTRFEWGRWHLMYLLSVRQQVEPVVVLSYDHHLPLDRERIRHGFERKMAATATIPRGRLIFVDADVSPRLFEVLSREFPE
;
A
#
# COMPACT_ATOMS: atom_id res chain seq x y z
N MET A 1 -4.23 -14.69 3.53
CA MET A 1 -3.47 -13.45 3.31
C MET A 1 -4.06 -12.72 2.13
N LYS A 2 -4.39 -11.43 2.28
CA LYS A 2 -4.80 -10.57 1.17
C LYS A 2 -3.77 -9.45 1.07
N GLY A 3 -3.15 -9.30 -0.10
CA GLY A 3 -2.24 -8.18 -0.35
C GLY A 3 -2.97 -6.86 -0.57
N VAL A 4 -2.20 -5.78 -0.58
CA VAL A 4 -2.61 -4.52 -1.18
C VAL A 4 -2.79 -4.68 -2.69
N ASP A 5 -3.53 -3.75 -3.30
CA ASP A 5 -3.80 -3.80 -4.73
C ASP A 5 -2.57 -3.45 -5.58
N PHE A 6 -1.73 -2.51 -5.12
CA PHE A 6 -0.52 -2.09 -5.84
C PHE A 6 0.70 -1.87 -4.95
N LEU A 7 1.88 -2.05 -5.55
CA LEU A 7 3.19 -1.76 -4.97
C LEU A 7 3.92 -0.78 -5.89
N LEU A 8 4.42 0.33 -5.36
CA LEU A 8 5.21 1.29 -6.11
C LEU A 8 6.55 1.52 -5.42
N ILE A 9 7.59 1.78 -6.21
CA ILE A 9 8.90 2.21 -5.73
C ILE A 9 9.17 3.61 -6.28
N ILE A 10 9.35 4.57 -5.39
CA ILE A 10 9.66 5.96 -5.74
C ILE A 10 11.17 6.18 -5.54
N HIS A 11 11.85 6.61 -6.61
CA HIS A 11 13.29 6.91 -6.64
C HIS A 11 14.22 5.84 -6.06
N TYR A 12 13.79 4.58 -6.02
CA TYR A 12 14.50 3.49 -5.33
C TYR A 12 14.70 3.71 -3.82
N GLU A 13 14.01 4.69 -3.24
CA GLU A 13 14.19 5.14 -1.85
C GLU A 13 12.97 4.92 -0.99
N LYS A 14 11.78 4.73 -1.59
CA LYS A 14 10.53 4.58 -0.86
C LYS A 14 9.64 3.54 -1.48
N LEU A 15 9.07 2.66 -0.65
CA LEU A 15 8.09 1.66 -1.04
C LEU A 15 6.69 2.18 -0.68
N ILE A 16 5.82 2.31 -1.66
CA ILE A 16 4.41 2.70 -1.44
C ILE A 16 3.55 1.45 -1.55
N LEU A 17 2.73 1.20 -0.52
CA LEU A 17 1.74 0.12 -0.50
C LEU A 17 0.37 0.75 -0.73
N VAL A 18 -0.27 0.51 -1.87
CA VAL A 18 -1.52 1.20 -2.22
C VAL A 18 -2.70 0.23 -2.17
N GLU A 19 -3.66 0.56 -1.32
CA GLU A 19 -4.97 -0.08 -1.29
C GLU A 19 -6.02 0.86 -1.87
N VAL A 20 -6.86 0.36 -2.77
CA VAL A 20 -7.90 1.16 -3.43
C VAL A 20 -9.27 0.65 -3.01
N LYS A 21 -10.09 1.53 -2.43
CA LYS A 21 -11.49 1.25 -2.15
C LYS A 21 -12.37 2.21 -2.92
N ASN A 22 -13.23 1.62 -3.75
CA ASN A 22 -14.29 2.32 -4.44
C ASN A 22 -15.62 1.99 -3.75
N PHE A 23 -16.21 3.00 -3.09
CA PHE A 23 -17.53 2.92 -2.48
C PHE A 23 -18.66 3.45 -3.39
N ASN A 24 -18.34 3.99 -4.57
CA ASN A 24 -19.32 4.55 -5.52
C ASN A 24 -19.97 3.50 -6.40
N ASN A 25 -19.25 2.40 -6.67
CA ASN A 25 -19.61 1.46 -7.74
C ASN A 25 -19.85 0.03 -7.25
N ARG A 26 -20.09 -0.15 -5.94
CA ARG A 26 -20.55 -1.44 -5.42
C ARG A 26 -22.06 -1.38 -5.39
N PHE A 27 -22.69 -2.24 -6.19
CA PHE A 27 -24.13 -2.52 -6.15
C PHE A 27 -24.61 -2.44 -4.70
N GLU A 28 -25.57 -1.55 -4.44
CA GLU A 28 -26.27 -1.49 -3.17
C GLU A 28 -26.65 -2.92 -2.80
N LYS A 29 -25.97 -3.47 -1.80
CA LYS A 29 -26.36 -4.75 -1.28
C LYS A 29 -27.47 -4.44 -0.29
N ASP A 30 -28.66 -4.93 -0.58
CA ASP A 30 -29.84 -4.73 0.27
C ASP A 30 -30.25 -3.24 0.42
N HIS A 31 -30.05 -2.41 -0.62
CA HIS A 31 -30.37 -0.96 -0.67
C HIS A 31 -29.54 -0.06 0.26
N ILE A 32 -28.41 -0.55 0.78
CA ILE A 32 -27.54 0.23 1.68
C ILE A 32 -26.36 0.80 0.87
N ASN A 33 -26.16 2.11 0.97
CA ASN A 33 -25.03 2.78 0.33
C ASN A 33 -23.71 2.31 0.98
N PRO A 34 -22.73 1.81 0.19
CA PRO A 34 -21.45 1.35 0.73
C PRO A 34 -20.65 2.43 1.47
N THR A 35 -20.83 3.69 1.09
CA THR A 35 -20.22 4.84 1.77
C THR A 35 -20.83 5.02 3.16
N GLU A 36 -22.15 4.90 3.31
CA GLU A 36 -22.82 4.96 4.63
C GLU A 36 -22.33 3.83 5.54
N THR A 37 -22.25 2.60 5.03
CA THR A 37 -21.71 1.46 5.80
C THR A 37 -20.29 1.72 6.29
N PHE A 38 -19.46 2.36 5.46
CA PHE A 38 -18.11 2.75 5.86
C PHE A 38 -18.11 3.82 6.95
N LEU A 39 -18.94 4.86 6.81
CA LEU A 39 -19.04 5.96 7.78
C LEU A 39 -19.58 5.50 9.13
N ASP A 40 -20.54 4.57 9.14
CA ASP A 40 -21.15 4.03 10.35
C ASP A 40 -20.18 3.13 11.13
N ASN A 41 -19.26 2.44 10.43
CA ASN A 41 -18.39 1.47 11.06
C ASN A 41 -16.97 1.47 10.47
N LEU A 42 -16.18 2.49 10.81
CA LEU A 42 -14.82 2.67 10.28
C LEU A 42 -13.83 1.59 10.72
N ASP A 43 -13.96 1.08 11.95
CA ASP A 43 -12.95 0.22 12.58
C ASP A 43 -12.69 -1.10 11.82
N PRO A 44 -13.70 -1.86 11.39
CA PRO A 44 -13.50 -3.05 10.57
C PRO A 44 -12.79 -2.77 9.25
N PHE A 45 -13.07 -1.63 8.60
CA PHE A 45 -12.39 -1.26 7.36
C PHE A 45 -10.93 -0.91 7.62
N PHE A 46 -10.65 -0.13 8.67
CA PHE A 46 -9.27 0.19 9.04
C PHE A 46 -8.49 -1.04 9.44
N ASN A 47 -9.07 -1.97 10.21
CA ASN A 47 -8.47 -3.27 10.52
C ASN A 47 -8.10 -4.00 9.22
N ALA A 48 -9.04 -4.10 8.28
CA ALA A 48 -8.80 -4.77 7.01
C ALA A 48 -7.68 -4.11 6.18
N PHE A 49 -7.55 -2.78 6.22
CA PHE A 49 -6.45 -2.07 5.54
C PHE A 49 -5.11 -2.37 6.21
N VAL A 50 -5.05 -2.27 7.55
CA VAL A 50 -3.83 -2.58 8.32
C VAL A 50 -3.39 -4.02 8.10
N ASP A 51 -4.33 -4.97 8.13
CA ASP A 51 -4.05 -6.38 7.90
C ASP A 51 -3.46 -6.60 6.50
N LYS A 52 -4.01 -5.96 5.47
CA LYS A 52 -3.45 -6.02 4.11
C LYS A 52 -2.03 -5.47 4.02
N PHE A 53 -1.73 -4.37 4.71
CA PHE A 53 -0.37 -3.82 4.75
C PHE A 53 0.60 -4.80 5.44
N ASN A 54 0.22 -5.33 6.59
CA ASN A 54 1.02 -6.30 7.33
C ASN A 54 1.23 -7.60 6.53
N ASP A 55 0.18 -8.13 5.91
CA ASP A 55 0.23 -9.31 5.02
C ASP A 55 1.20 -9.08 3.85
N THR A 56 1.17 -7.90 3.26
CA THR A 56 2.04 -7.53 2.13
C THR A 56 3.51 -7.47 2.56
N LEU A 57 3.81 -6.85 3.70
CA LEU A 57 5.17 -6.83 4.25
C LEU A 57 5.66 -8.24 4.60
N GLN A 58 4.78 -9.09 5.13
CA GLN A 58 5.09 -10.48 5.40
C GLN A 58 5.39 -11.24 4.09
N ALA A 59 4.59 -11.02 3.04
CA ALA A 59 4.84 -11.61 1.72
C ALA A 59 6.22 -11.20 1.16
N ILE A 60 6.58 -9.91 1.25
CA ILE A 60 7.91 -9.42 0.86
C ILE A 60 9.02 -10.16 1.61
N ARG A 61 8.87 -10.36 2.93
CA ARG A 61 9.84 -11.12 3.75
C ARG A 61 9.94 -12.59 3.32
N VAL A 62 8.82 -13.23 3.01
CA VAL A 62 8.78 -14.61 2.51
C VAL A 62 9.51 -14.74 1.17
N VAL A 63 9.25 -13.84 0.23
CA VAL A 63 9.93 -13.82 -1.07
C VAL A 63 11.43 -13.59 -0.91
N GLN A 64 11.83 -12.65 -0.04
CA GLN A 64 13.24 -12.45 0.28
C GLN A 64 13.89 -13.71 0.88
N ALA A 65 13.20 -14.39 1.80
CA ALA A 65 13.70 -15.62 2.42
C ALA A 65 13.85 -16.74 1.38
N TYR A 66 12.93 -16.83 0.41
CA TYR A 66 13.03 -17.74 -0.72
C TYR A 66 14.31 -17.48 -1.54
N TYR A 67 14.56 -16.23 -1.96
CA TYR A 67 15.79 -15.90 -2.68
C TYR A 67 17.05 -16.12 -1.84
N ALA A 68 17.01 -15.82 -0.55
CA ALA A 68 18.13 -16.03 0.37
C ALA A 68 18.56 -17.51 0.49
N ARG A 69 17.72 -18.48 0.12
CA ARG A 69 18.10 -19.90 0.06
C ARG A 69 18.83 -20.27 -1.24
N ARG A 70 18.70 -19.47 -2.30
CA ARG A 70 19.33 -19.73 -3.60
C ARG A 70 20.80 -19.34 -3.55
N TRP A 71 21.70 -20.27 -3.90
CA TRP A 71 23.14 -20.03 -3.86
C TRP A 71 23.56 -18.86 -4.76
N TRP A 72 23.02 -18.77 -5.99
CA TRP A 72 23.35 -17.71 -6.93
C TRP A 72 22.96 -16.34 -6.38
N PHE A 73 21.85 -16.26 -5.65
CA PHE A 73 21.41 -15.01 -5.05
C PHE A 73 22.33 -14.61 -3.90
N ARG A 74 22.69 -15.56 -3.03
CA ARG A 74 23.58 -15.31 -1.88
C ARG A 74 24.99 -14.88 -2.30
N TYR A 75 25.57 -15.54 -3.29
CA TYR A 75 26.98 -15.41 -3.62
C TYR A 75 27.26 -14.55 -4.84
N MET A 76 26.28 -14.33 -5.73
CA MET A 76 26.46 -13.54 -6.94
C MET A 76 25.57 -12.30 -6.92
N ALA A 77 24.24 -12.48 -6.92
CA ALA A 77 23.31 -11.37 -7.14
C ALA A 77 23.28 -10.35 -6.01
N ARG A 78 23.24 -10.79 -4.75
CA ARG A 78 23.19 -9.89 -3.58
C ARG A 78 24.51 -9.11 -3.39
N PRO A 79 25.71 -9.72 -3.48
CA PRO A 79 26.96 -8.97 -3.49
C PRO A 79 27.03 -7.98 -4.65
N PHE A 80 26.61 -8.39 -5.85
CA PHE A 80 26.53 -7.51 -7.02
C PHE A 80 25.62 -6.30 -6.74
N ALA A 81 24.41 -6.50 -6.21
CA ALA A 81 23.47 -5.42 -5.91
C ALA A 81 24.01 -4.35 -4.94
N ARG A 82 25.02 -4.69 -4.12
CA ARG A 82 25.67 -3.72 -3.21
C ARG A 82 26.61 -2.75 -3.92
N HIS A 83 27.14 -3.13 -5.08
CA HIS A 83 28.19 -2.38 -5.78
C HIS A 83 27.65 -1.66 -7.03
N PHE A 84 26.45 -2.03 -7.48
CA PHE A 84 25.84 -1.47 -8.68
C PHE A 84 24.59 -0.65 -8.33
N PRO A 85 24.28 0.41 -9.12
CA PRO A 85 23.10 1.24 -8.88
C PRO A 85 21.79 0.44 -8.86
N ALA A 86 20.87 0.85 -7.98
CA ALA A 86 19.56 0.21 -7.84
C ALA A 86 18.80 0.08 -9.17
N ALA A 87 18.87 1.12 -10.00
CA ALA A 87 18.28 1.15 -11.33
C ALA A 87 18.70 -0.02 -12.24
N TRP A 88 19.92 -0.55 -12.06
CA TRP A 88 20.42 -1.60 -12.93
C TRP A 88 19.91 -2.98 -12.53
N TRP A 89 20.03 -3.34 -11.25
CA TRP A 89 19.64 -4.69 -10.79
C TRP A 89 18.13 -4.84 -10.54
N THR A 90 17.39 -3.75 -10.37
CA THR A 90 15.91 -3.77 -10.31
C THR A 90 15.25 -4.05 -11.66
N ARG A 91 16.01 -4.13 -12.76
CA ARG A 91 15.52 -4.68 -14.03
C ARG A 91 15.18 -6.17 -13.91
N PHE A 92 15.78 -6.86 -12.95
CA PHE A 92 15.49 -8.25 -12.64
C PHE A 92 14.42 -8.35 -11.55
N GLU A 93 13.58 -9.39 -11.63
CA GLU A 93 12.53 -9.63 -10.64
C GLU A 93 13.09 -9.79 -9.22
N TRP A 94 14.14 -10.59 -9.05
CA TRP A 94 14.81 -10.75 -7.76
C TRP A 94 15.29 -9.41 -7.19
N GLY A 95 15.71 -8.51 -8.07
CA GLY A 95 16.17 -7.18 -7.71
C GLY A 95 15.01 -6.37 -7.15
N ARG A 96 13.89 -6.29 -7.86
CA ARG A 96 12.69 -5.57 -7.36
C ARG A 96 12.26 -6.06 -5.99
N TRP A 97 12.15 -7.37 -5.80
CA TRP A 97 11.81 -7.96 -4.50
C TRP A 97 12.86 -7.67 -3.42
N HIS A 98 14.14 -7.74 -3.77
CA HIS A 98 15.21 -7.40 -2.84
C HIS A 98 15.15 -5.94 -2.41
N LEU A 99 14.88 -5.01 -3.34
CA LEU A 99 14.72 -3.60 -3.03
C LEU A 99 13.52 -3.36 -2.11
N MET A 100 12.36 -3.93 -2.44
CA MET A 100 11.17 -3.82 -1.58
C MET A 100 11.46 -4.32 -0.16
N TYR A 101 12.19 -5.44 -0.04
CA TYR A 101 12.64 -5.93 1.26
C TYR A 101 13.57 -4.93 1.96
N LEU A 102 14.59 -4.40 1.29
CA LEU A 102 15.51 -3.42 1.87
C LEU A 102 14.78 -2.16 2.35
N LEU A 103 13.84 -1.64 1.56
CA LEU A 103 13.00 -0.50 1.93
C LEU A 103 12.11 -0.84 3.13
N SER A 104 11.55 -2.06 3.17
CA SER A 104 10.72 -2.52 4.29
C SER A 104 11.48 -2.60 5.62
N VAL A 105 12.70 -3.14 5.63
CA VAL A 105 13.49 -3.26 6.87
C VAL A 105 14.07 -1.93 7.34
N ARG A 106 14.26 -0.98 6.42
CA ARG A 106 14.67 0.40 6.71
C ARG A 106 13.50 1.30 7.11
N GLN A 107 12.29 0.77 7.19
CA GLN A 107 11.06 1.54 7.44
C GLN A 107 10.83 2.67 6.43
N GLN A 108 11.37 2.53 5.22
CA GLN A 108 11.16 3.44 4.09
C GLN A 108 9.91 3.02 3.32
N VAL A 109 8.80 2.89 4.03
CA VAL A 109 7.53 2.40 3.50
C VAL A 109 6.42 3.37 3.85
N GLU A 110 5.55 3.65 2.90
CA GLU A 110 4.35 4.45 3.10
C GLU A 110 3.11 3.68 2.64
N PRO A 111 2.29 3.20 3.58
CA PRO A 111 0.96 2.71 3.33
C PRO A 111 0.04 3.84 2.87
N VAL A 112 -0.70 3.62 1.80
CA VAL A 112 -1.64 4.57 1.20
C VAL A 112 -2.95 3.88 0.95
N VAL A 113 -4.04 4.50 1.41
CA VAL A 113 -5.40 4.07 1.06
C VAL A 113 -6.04 5.15 0.21
N VAL A 114 -6.47 4.79 -0.99
CA VAL A 114 -7.24 5.66 -1.89
C VAL A 114 -8.71 5.30 -1.74
N LEU A 115 -9.51 6.26 -1.26
CA LEU A 115 -10.93 6.10 -1.00
C LEU A 115 -11.72 6.93 -2.02
N SER A 116 -12.46 6.23 -2.87
CA SER A 116 -13.54 6.83 -3.65
C SER A 116 -14.84 6.75 -2.87
N TYR A 117 -15.59 7.85 -2.82
CA TYR A 117 -16.80 7.95 -2.01
C TYR A 117 -17.88 8.78 -2.70
N ASP A 118 -19.11 8.60 -2.23
CA ASP A 118 -20.27 9.26 -2.82
C ASP A 118 -20.26 10.74 -2.41
N HIS A 119 -19.98 11.61 -3.38
CA HIS A 119 -19.89 13.05 -3.17
C HIS A 119 -21.18 13.70 -2.66
N HIS A 120 -22.32 13.01 -2.74
CA HIS A 120 -23.58 13.48 -2.18
C HIS A 120 -23.67 13.28 -0.66
N LEU A 121 -22.83 12.43 -0.07
CA LEU A 121 -22.80 12.19 1.37
C LEU A 121 -21.75 13.09 2.05
N PRO A 122 -22.11 13.72 3.19
CA PRO A 122 -21.14 14.51 3.95
C PRO A 122 -20.09 13.60 4.57
N LEU A 123 -18.82 13.87 4.27
CA LEU A 123 -17.71 13.07 4.75
C LEU A 123 -16.85 13.86 5.73
N ASP A 124 -16.82 13.42 6.99
CA ASP A 124 -15.90 13.95 8.00
C ASP A 124 -14.48 13.40 7.77
N ARG A 125 -13.78 14.03 6.82
CA ARG A 125 -12.42 13.66 6.41
C ARG A 125 -11.44 13.63 7.59
N GLU A 126 -11.62 14.52 8.57
CA GLU A 126 -10.72 14.65 9.71
C GLU A 126 -10.93 13.51 10.71
N ARG A 127 -12.18 13.18 11.03
CA ARG A 127 -12.51 12.02 11.87
C ARG A 127 -11.98 10.72 11.25
N ILE A 128 -12.17 10.55 9.93
CA ILE A 128 -11.70 9.36 9.22
C ILE A 128 -10.17 9.29 9.24
N ARG A 129 -9.48 10.41 8.97
CA ARG A 129 -8.02 10.48 9.02
C ARG A 129 -7.48 10.14 10.39
N HIS A 130 -8.00 10.78 11.45
CA HIS A 130 -7.59 10.49 12.82
C HIS A 130 -7.91 9.06 13.27
N GLY A 131 -9.03 8.50 12.84
CA GLY A 131 -9.37 7.10 13.10
C GLY A 131 -8.35 6.15 12.47
N PHE A 132 -8.02 6.37 11.20
CA PHE A 132 -7.04 5.57 10.47
C PHE A 132 -5.63 5.71 11.04
N GLU A 133 -5.16 6.93 11.31
CA GLU A 133 -3.84 7.18 11.89
C GLU A 133 -3.68 6.51 13.25
N ARG A 134 -4.71 6.61 14.11
CA ARG A 134 -4.73 5.93 15.40
C ARG A 134 -4.66 4.41 15.23
N LYS A 135 -5.41 3.86 14.26
CA LYS A 135 -5.37 2.42 13.96
C LYS A 135 -3.98 1.99 13.48
N MET A 136 -3.40 2.72 12.53
CA MET A 136 -2.05 2.50 12.02
C MET A 136 -1.03 2.52 13.16
N ALA A 137 -1.05 3.55 14.00
CA ALA A 137 -0.13 3.68 15.14
C ALA A 137 -0.25 2.52 16.15
N ALA A 138 -1.46 1.99 16.35
CA ALA A 138 -1.70 0.93 17.33
C ALA A 138 -1.36 -0.48 16.83
N THR A 139 -1.46 -0.74 15.53
CA THR A 139 -1.50 -2.13 15.01
C THR A 139 -0.63 -2.39 13.77
N ALA A 140 -0.23 -1.34 13.05
CA ALA A 140 0.58 -1.53 11.85
C ALA A 140 2.06 -1.68 12.21
N THR A 141 2.75 -2.53 11.44
CA THR A 141 4.22 -2.61 11.49
C THR A 141 4.88 -1.27 11.15
N ILE A 142 4.18 -0.44 10.37
CA ILE A 142 4.57 0.92 10.01
C ILE A 142 3.51 1.87 10.56
N PRO A 143 3.83 2.73 11.54
CA PRO A 143 2.82 3.44 12.33
C PRO A 143 2.15 4.61 11.59
N ARG A 144 2.62 4.96 10.39
CA ARG A 144 2.11 6.08 9.60
C ARG A 144 1.54 5.55 8.29
N GLY A 145 0.38 6.07 7.90
CA GLY A 145 -0.25 5.82 6.61
C GLY A 145 -0.94 7.07 6.09
N ARG A 146 -1.18 7.12 4.79
CA ARG A 146 -1.85 8.24 4.12
C ARG A 146 -3.23 7.82 3.62
N LEU A 147 -4.20 8.70 3.77
CA LEU A 147 -5.52 8.59 3.14
C LEU A 147 -5.64 9.63 2.03
N ILE A 148 -6.05 9.18 0.85
CA ILE A 148 -6.36 10.03 -0.30
C ILE A 148 -7.85 9.86 -0.59
N PHE A 149 -8.60 10.96 -0.54
CA PHE A 149 -10.02 10.99 -0.87
C PHE A 149 -10.20 11.44 -2.31
N VAL A 150 -11.06 10.74 -3.06
CA VAL A 150 -11.35 11.03 -4.46
C VAL A 150 -12.85 11.06 -4.67
N ASP A 151 -13.35 12.18 -5.18
CA ASP A 151 -14.78 12.49 -5.30
C ASP A 151 -15.42 11.84 -6.56
N ALA A 152 -14.76 10.84 -7.17
CA ALA A 152 -15.17 10.17 -8.40
C ALA A 152 -14.63 8.74 -8.44
N ASP A 153 -15.09 7.91 -9.39
CA ASP A 153 -14.55 6.56 -9.58
C ASP A 153 -13.02 6.61 -9.79
N VAL A 154 -12.29 5.98 -8.86
CA VAL A 154 -10.83 5.98 -8.82
C VAL A 154 -10.24 5.04 -9.87
N SER A 155 -10.96 4.01 -10.30
CA SER A 155 -10.41 2.96 -11.16
C SER A 155 -9.78 3.49 -12.46
N PRO A 156 -10.41 4.38 -13.25
CA PRO A 156 -9.79 4.90 -14.48
C PRO A 156 -8.72 5.97 -14.24
N ARG A 157 -8.64 6.59 -13.05
CA ARG A 157 -7.76 7.73 -12.77
C ARG A 157 -6.68 7.46 -11.72
N LEU A 158 -6.59 6.24 -11.22
CA LEU A 158 -5.69 5.89 -10.13
C LEU A 158 -4.24 6.32 -10.40
N PHE A 159 -3.73 6.06 -11.59
CA PHE A 159 -2.35 6.45 -11.93
C PHE A 159 -2.17 7.96 -11.97
N GLU A 160 -3.14 8.72 -12.48
CA GLU A 160 -3.10 10.19 -12.48
C GLU A 160 -3.09 10.72 -11.04
N VAL A 161 -3.95 10.18 -10.17
CA VAL A 161 -3.99 10.52 -8.74
C VAL A 161 -2.65 10.20 -8.08
N LEU A 162 -2.11 9.00 -8.29
CA LEU A 162 -0.83 8.60 -7.69
C LEU A 162 0.34 9.43 -8.23
N SER A 163 0.38 9.74 -9.53
CA SER A 163 1.43 10.58 -10.13
C SER A 163 1.40 12.01 -9.61
N ARG A 164 0.22 12.56 -9.30
CA ARG A 164 0.10 13.88 -8.68
C ARG A 164 0.60 13.88 -7.23
N GLU A 165 0.31 12.81 -6.50
CA GLU A 165 0.64 12.68 -5.07
C GLU A 165 2.09 12.23 -4.82
N PHE A 166 2.71 11.60 -5.83
CA PHE A 166 4.08 11.09 -5.83
C PHE A 166 4.77 11.42 -7.17
N PRO A 167 5.16 12.69 -7.39
CA PRO A 167 5.89 13.06 -8.60
C PRO A 167 7.26 12.36 -8.66
N GLU A 168 7.65 12.00 -9.89
CA GLU A 168 9.02 11.59 -10.25
C GLU A 168 10.03 12.76 -10.10
#